data_AF-A0A970RLI5-F1
#
_entry.id   AF-A0A970RLI5-F1
#
_cell.length_a   1.000
_cell.length_b   1.000
_cell.length_c   1.000
_cell.angle_alpha   90.00
_cell.angle_beta   90.00
_cell.angle_gamma   90.00
#
_symmetry.space_group_name_H-M   'P 1'
#
loop_
_entity.id
_entity.type
_entity.pdbx_description
1 polymer ?
#
loop_
_entity_poly.entity_id
_entity_poly.type
_entity_poly.pdbx_seq_one_letter_code
_entity_poly.pdbx_strand_id
1 'polypeptide(L)'
;MKIGIVVCIVCTITTMLVLGCPLLSSYDYTITYDANGAHGGSVPADDIVKSGIFILPDNSGDLVKTNFKFIGWNTKPDQTGTFYGPYDNFTAYSPTVTLYAHWIPKTYFKMANSWGIGSADDPWEHEYDGFVWITEDALLASTAYITFQADRIHYDPKYVTTFELDFSSMGDLFIEIGLFDPIANKYVKKKAFTPFAFADKTRPAENEPFPNNKIVMDITEWSETLSQDVLLTLRVKNESDDAIGSIASFSLEYHDHYGGPPTQILRTDQINAPITYGLNEVSISLSELTTSSDSINRSTSRSQLPHATSRSLTSDELVHVREVYSSDYDEKSTTVFGHGTGLKIPPEILSDSTEHAARTIDRIPRSITSGLPERIDLSADPAFPPIGDQGKAGACVAFSTGYYAKTYIEAKENNWNFDSVAWDDTMMAPDSQLDHIISPAFIYNLSNGGMDEGMIYHEALELLSEIGSASWNTMPYVGTEDVYISTWPGSDAWREAPLYRSAIETKVTDYVHIVLKDDDIEFIKSLIAQHIPVTVSVDATKYSMLSEHDLWDVSNYSNVVHNHANTIVGYVPYSEFPE
;
A
#
# COMPACT_ATOMS: atom_id res chain seq x y z
N MET A 1 -6.07 92.00 17.73
CA MET A 1 -6.38 92.00 19.18
C MET A 1 -7.91 91.89 19.26
N LYS A 2 -8.58 90.84 19.73
CA LYS A 2 -8.39 89.80 20.76
C LYS A 2 -9.12 88.51 20.31
N ILE A 3 -8.56 87.31 20.50
CA ILE A 3 -8.84 86.27 21.54
C ILE A 3 -10.17 85.51 21.34
N GLY A 4 -10.09 84.17 21.32
CA GLY A 4 -11.18 83.21 21.03
C GLY A 4 -12.00 82.67 22.23
N ILE A 5 -12.38 81.37 22.14
CA ILE A 5 -13.23 80.48 23.03
C ILE A 5 -14.61 80.20 22.36
N VAL A 6 -15.08 78.98 21.99
CA VAL A 6 -15.16 77.57 22.49
C VAL A 6 -16.46 77.26 23.28
N VAL A 7 -17.10 76.11 22.96
CA VAL A 7 -18.17 75.32 23.66
C VAL A 7 -19.63 75.80 23.43
N CYS A 8 -20.56 75.10 22.75
CA CYS A 8 -21.16 73.74 22.85
C CYS A 8 -22.22 73.58 23.97
N ILE A 9 -23.52 73.60 23.63
CA ILE A 9 -24.60 72.97 24.42
C ILE A 9 -25.61 72.33 23.46
N VAL A 10 -25.80 71.02 23.64
CA VAL A 10 -26.78 70.16 22.95
C VAL A 10 -28.08 70.13 23.77
N CYS A 11 -29.24 70.20 23.09
CA CYS A 11 -30.49 69.62 23.62
C CYS A 11 -31.46 69.26 22.46
N THR A 12 -31.61 67.95 22.26
CA THR A 12 -32.77 67.14 21.80
C THR A 12 -34.16 67.80 21.94
N ILE A 13 -35.24 67.60 21.15
CA ILE A 13 -35.77 66.57 20.22
C ILE A 13 -36.87 67.29 19.39
N THR A 14 -37.05 67.00 18.09
CA THR A 14 -38.35 66.58 17.47
C THR A 14 -38.25 66.42 15.94
N THR A 15 -38.54 65.20 15.48
CA THR A 15 -39.20 64.83 14.21
C THR A 15 -38.80 65.56 12.92
N MET A 16 -37.99 64.90 12.10
CA MET A 16 -38.09 65.03 10.64
C MET A 16 -38.34 63.66 10.01
N LEU A 17 -39.48 63.57 9.34
CA LEU A 17 -39.98 62.48 8.51
C LEU A 17 -38.93 62.16 7.42
N VAL A 18 -38.27 61.02 7.52
CA VAL A 18 -37.49 60.45 6.41
C VAL A 18 -38.47 59.70 5.51
N LEU A 19 -38.98 60.38 4.49
CA LEU A 19 -39.63 59.72 3.36
C LEU A 19 -38.53 59.14 2.46
N GLY A 20 -38.45 57.81 2.42
CA GLY A 20 -37.88 57.07 1.29
C GLY A 20 -36.39 56.72 1.35
N CYS A 21 -35.95 56.01 2.40
CA CYS A 21 -34.91 55.01 2.18
C CYS A 21 -35.63 53.77 1.61
N PRO A 22 -35.31 53.28 0.39
CA PRO A 22 -35.85 52.00 -0.01
C PRO A 22 -35.35 50.98 1.02
N LEU A 23 -36.31 50.31 1.66
CA LEU A 23 -36.08 49.08 2.40
C LEU A 23 -35.03 48.26 1.64
N LEU A 24 -34.01 47.74 2.34
CA LEU A 24 -33.27 46.58 1.86
C LEU A 24 -34.33 45.57 1.43
N SER A 25 -34.56 45.41 0.12
CA SER A 25 -35.45 44.36 -0.34
C SER A 25 -34.74 43.07 0.00
N SER A 26 -35.20 42.35 1.03
CA SER A 26 -34.80 40.95 1.17
C SER A 26 -35.38 40.25 -0.04
N TYR A 27 -34.55 39.99 -1.03
CA TYR A 27 -34.92 39.09 -2.11
C TYR A 27 -34.88 37.69 -1.50
N ASP A 28 -36.01 37.01 -1.54
CA ASP A 28 -36.04 35.58 -1.29
C ASP A 28 -35.47 34.91 -2.55
N TYR A 29 -34.40 34.14 -2.36
CA TYR A 29 -33.81 33.31 -3.41
C TYR A 29 -34.33 31.88 -3.22
N THR A 30 -34.92 31.31 -4.26
CA THR A 30 -35.37 29.91 -4.29
C THR A 30 -34.36 29.08 -5.06
N ILE A 31 -33.80 28.07 -4.40
CA ILE A 31 -32.95 27.06 -5.03
C ILE A 31 -33.77 25.78 -5.17
N THR A 32 -33.90 25.30 -6.39
CA THR A 32 -34.57 24.03 -6.69
C THR A 32 -33.55 23.02 -7.18
N TYR A 33 -33.81 21.75 -6.96
CA TYR A 33 -32.91 20.66 -7.34
C TYR A 33 -33.56 19.77 -8.42
N ASP A 34 -32.77 19.34 -9.39
CA ASP A 34 -33.18 18.43 -10.45
C ASP A 34 -32.31 17.17 -10.41
N ALA A 35 -32.95 16.00 -10.42
CA ALA A 35 -32.29 14.70 -10.31
C ALA A 35 -31.41 14.36 -11.54
N ASN A 36 -31.55 15.11 -12.63
CA ASN A 36 -30.76 15.05 -13.85
C ASN A 36 -30.61 13.62 -14.41
N GLY A 37 -31.75 12.95 -14.59
CA GLY A 37 -31.82 11.61 -15.16
C GLY A 37 -31.64 10.46 -14.17
N ALA A 38 -31.70 10.70 -12.85
CA ALA A 38 -31.78 9.62 -11.87
C ALA A 38 -33.03 8.74 -12.08
N HIS A 39 -32.93 7.47 -11.68
CA HIS A 39 -33.99 6.46 -11.80
C HIS A 39 -34.57 6.05 -10.43
N GLY A 40 -34.00 6.54 -9.33
CA GLY A 40 -34.47 6.31 -7.97
C GLY A 40 -34.10 7.46 -7.04
N GLY A 41 -34.64 7.41 -5.82
CA GLY A 41 -34.44 8.44 -4.81
C GLY A 41 -35.31 9.68 -5.00
N SER A 42 -35.00 10.73 -4.24
CA SER A 42 -35.64 12.04 -4.32
C SER A 42 -34.61 13.15 -4.23
N VAL A 43 -34.88 14.27 -4.91
CA VAL A 43 -34.06 15.47 -4.71
C VAL A 43 -34.35 16.10 -3.35
N PRO A 44 -33.41 16.87 -2.78
CA PRO A 44 -33.65 17.67 -1.57
C PRO A 44 -34.83 18.63 -1.76
N ALA A 45 -35.43 19.05 -0.64
CA ALA A 45 -36.46 20.08 -0.66
C ALA A 45 -35.89 21.43 -1.14
N ASP A 46 -36.74 22.25 -1.76
CA ASP A 46 -36.36 23.59 -2.19
C ASP A 46 -35.91 24.45 -1.00
N ASP A 47 -34.80 25.16 -1.17
CA ASP A 47 -34.28 26.10 -0.18
C ASP A 47 -34.74 27.53 -0.50
N ILE A 48 -35.24 28.25 0.51
CA ILE A 48 -35.62 29.66 0.40
C ILE A 48 -34.78 30.49 1.36
N VAL A 49 -33.87 31.32 0.82
CA VAL A 49 -32.89 32.07 1.62
C VAL A 49 -32.95 33.57 1.36
N LYS A 50 -32.78 34.36 2.43
CA LYS A 50 -32.77 35.84 2.39
C LYS A 50 -31.39 36.45 2.18
N SER A 51 -30.34 35.71 2.53
CA SER A 51 -28.96 36.00 2.15
C SER A 51 -28.61 35.00 1.07
N GLY A 52 -28.25 35.44 -0.13
CA GLY A 52 -28.01 34.57 -1.28
C GLY A 52 -26.86 33.56 -1.14
N ILE A 53 -26.31 33.29 0.05
CA ILE A 53 -25.29 32.25 0.31
C ILE A 53 -25.96 31.06 1.03
N PHE A 54 -25.68 29.84 0.57
CA PHE A 54 -26.16 28.61 1.18
C PHE A 54 -25.14 27.47 1.05
N ILE A 55 -25.30 26.46 1.90
CA ILE A 55 -24.48 25.24 1.88
C ILE A 55 -25.27 24.19 1.09
N LEU A 56 -24.66 23.65 0.04
CA LEU A 56 -25.30 22.66 -0.81
C LEU A 56 -25.48 21.31 -0.10
N PRO A 57 -26.63 20.64 -0.27
CA PRO A 57 -26.84 19.32 0.29
C PRO A 57 -25.98 18.27 -0.40
N ASP A 58 -25.70 17.19 0.31
CA ASP A 58 -25.23 15.94 -0.28
C ASP A 58 -26.40 15.15 -0.90
N ASN A 59 -26.16 13.88 -1.21
CA ASN A 59 -27.18 12.98 -1.74
C ASN A 59 -28.17 12.47 -0.66
N SER A 60 -28.68 13.36 0.20
CA SER A 60 -29.54 13.04 1.34
C SER A 60 -30.88 12.37 1.00
N GLY A 61 -31.31 12.40 -0.25
CA GLY A 61 -32.51 11.73 -0.74
C GLY A 61 -32.24 10.44 -1.51
N ASP A 62 -31.03 9.89 -1.41
CA ASP A 62 -30.58 8.64 -2.02
C ASP A 62 -30.85 8.60 -3.53
N LEU A 63 -30.50 9.66 -4.27
CA LEU A 63 -30.59 9.65 -5.73
C LEU A 63 -29.75 8.51 -6.29
N VAL A 64 -30.35 7.71 -7.17
CA VAL A 64 -29.68 6.59 -7.84
C VAL A 64 -29.78 6.76 -9.34
N LYS A 65 -28.63 6.67 -10.02
CA LYS A 65 -28.55 6.56 -11.47
C LYS A 65 -27.64 5.38 -11.80
N THR A 66 -28.19 4.35 -12.45
CA THR A 66 -27.49 3.10 -12.75
C THR A 66 -26.15 3.37 -13.46
N ASN A 67 -25.05 2.82 -12.93
CA ASN A 67 -23.67 2.99 -13.43
C ASN A 67 -23.11 4.42 -13.37
N PHE A 68 -23.75 5.32 -12.61
CA PHE A 68 -23.23 6.65 -12.33
C PHE A 68 -23.18 6.92 -10.82
N LYS A 69 -22.24 7.78 -10.42
CA LYS A 69 -22.06 8.26 -9.07
C LYS A 69 -22.42 9.75 -9.00
N PHE A 70 -23.23 10.09 -8.00
CA PHE A 70 -23.52 11.48 -7.67
C PHE A 70 -22.30 12.10 -7.00
N ILE A 71 -21.77 13.20 -7.54
CA ILE A 71 -20.64 13.91 -6.92
C ILE A 71 -20.96 15.35 -6.51
N GLY A 72 -22.20 15.79 -6.69
CA GLY A 72 -22.64 17.15 -6.34
C GLY A 72 -23.64 17.72 -7.34
N TRP A 73 -23.62 19.04 -7.48
CA TRP A 73 -24.59 19.81 -8.23
C TRP A 73 -23.92 20.65 -9.31
N ASN A 74 -24.61 20.87 -10.42
CA ASN A 74 -24.16 21.72 -11.52
C ASN A 74 -25.21 22.79 -11.85
N THR A 75 -24.76 23.96 -12.29
CA THR A 75 -25.65 25.05 -12.72
C THR A 75 -26.31 24.84 -14.08
N LYS A 76 -25.94 23.77 -14.79
CA LYS A 76 -26.56 23.35 -16.06
C LYS A 76 -26.79 21.83 -16.10
N PRO A 77 -27.85 21.37 -16.79
CA PRO A 77 -28.19 19.95 -16.87
C PRO A 77 -27.17 19.12 -17.66
N ASP A 78 -26.51 19.72 -18.66
CA ASP A 78 -25.50 19.08 -19.50
C ASP A 78 -24.12 19.00 -18.81
N GLN A 79 -24.03 19.34 -17.53
CA GLN A 79 -22.81 19.35 -16.71
C GLN A 79 -21.74 20.35 -17.20
N THR A 80 -22.03 21.21 -18.19
CA THR A 80 -21.10 22.24 -18.72
C THR A 80 -21.11 23.54 -17.90
N GLY A 81 -21.97 23.63 -16.89
CA GLY A 81 -22.02 24.75 -15.96
C GLY A 81 -20.96 24.64 -14.88
N THR A 82 -20.97 25.58 -13.94
CA THR A 82 -20.14 25.50 -12.73
C THR A 82 -20.60 24.33 -11.87
N PHE A 83 -19.66 23.44 -11.55
CA PHE A 83 -19.83 22.35 -10.59
C PHE A 83 -19.63 22.84 -9.15
N TYR A 84 -20.43 22.30 -8.25
CA TYR A 84 -20.34 22.48 -6.81
C TYR A 84 -20.51 21.13 -6.12
N GLY A 85 -19.53 20.74 -5.31
CA GLY A 85 -19.62 19.51 -4.54
C GLY A 85 -20.59 19.64 -3.36
N PRO A 86 -20.94 18.52 -2.70
CA PRO A 86 -21.65 18.53 -1.44
C PRO A 86 -20.99 19.46 -0.44
N TYR A 87 -21.81 20.17 0.33
CA TYR A 87 -21.41 21.11 1.37
C TYR A 87 -20.65 22.36 0.89
N ASP A 88 -20.52 22.58 -0.42
CA ASP A 88 -19.96 23.83 -0.95
C ASP A 88 -20.88 25.01 -0.66
N ASN A 89 -20.27 26.17 -0.43
CA ASN A 89 -20.99 27.43 -0.40
C ASN A 89 -21.37 27.82 -1.83
N PHE A 90 -22.66 27.96 -2.10
CA PHE A 90 -23.18 28.51 -3.34
C PHE A 90 -23.74 29.91 -3.09
N THR A 91 -23.47 30.82 -4.04
CA THR A 91 -24.09 32.15 -4.05
C THR A 91 -25.10 32.26 -5.18
N ALA A 92 -26.38 32.48 -4.85
CA ALA A 92 -27.44 32.73 -5.82
C ALA A 92 -27.39 34.16 -6.35
N TYR A 93 -27.35 34.29 -7.68
CA TYR A 93 -27.36 35.57 -8.39
C TYR A 93 -28.69 35.85 -9.12
N SER A 94 -29.66 34.94 -9.01
CA SER A 94 -30.99 35.01 -9.63
C SER A 94 -32.06 34.60 -8.61
N PRO A 95 -33.26 35.22 -8.57
CA PRO A 95 -34.32 34.91 -7.61
C PRO A 95 -34.74 33.44 -7.58
N THR A 96 -34.58 32.74 -8.70
CA THR A 96 -34.75 31.30 -8.79
C THR A 96 -33.56 30.71 -9.54
N VAL A 97 -32.99 29.65 -8.97
CA VAL A 97 -31.88 28.87 -9.56
C VAL A 97 -32.25 27.41 -9.46
N THR A 98 -32.12 26.68 -10.57
CA THR A 98 -32.19 25.21 -10.56
C THR A 98 -30.78 24.65 -10.63
N LEU A 99 -30.47 23.73 -9.73
CA LEU A 99 -29.24 22.98 -9.71
C LEU A 99 -29.51 21.53 -10.11
N TYR A 100 -28.65 21.00 -10.97
CA TYR A 100 -28.82 19.69 -11.57
C TYR A 100 -27.81 18.73 -10.96
N ALA A 101 -28.25 17.52 -10.59
CA ALA A 101 -27.35 16.49 -10.10
C ALA A 101 -26.21 16.26 -11.11
N HIS A 102 -24.97 16.26 -10.61
CA HIS A 102 -23.76 15.99 -11.38
C HIS A 102 -23.39 14.52 -11.22
N TRP A 103 -23.29 13.83 -12.35
CA TRP A 103 -23.14 12.38 -12.43
C TRP A 103 -21.87 12.05 -13.20
N ILE A 104 -20.94 11.35 -12.55
CA ILE A 104 -19.78 10.75 -13.22
C ILE A 104 -20.02 9.25 -13.42
N PRO A 105 -19.57 8.64 -14.53
CA PRO A 105 -19.62 7.19 -14.70
C PRO A 105 -18.89 6.48 -13.54
N LYS A 106 -19.47 5.40 -13.03
CA LYS A 106 -18.73 4.47 -12.17
C LYS A 106 -17.62 3.81 -12.98
N THR A 107 -16.59 3.36 -12.29
CA THR A 107 -15.39 2.79 -12.91
C THR A 107 -15.27 1.30 -12.60
N TYR A 108 -14.69 0.53 -13.52
CA TYR A 108 -14.30 -0.86 -13.31
C TYR A 108 -12.79 -0.95 -13.19
N PHE A 109 -12.29 -1.68 -12.20
CA PHE A 109 -10.86 -1.85 -11.94
C PHE A 109 -10.33 -3.09 -12.66
N LYS A 110 -9.18 -2.94 -13.32
CA LYS A 110 -8.42 -4.03 -13.93
C LYS A 110 -7.42 -4.59 -12.91
N MET A 111 -7.37 -5.90 -12.77
CA MET A 111 -6.50 -6.59 -11.82
C MET A 111 -5.68 -7.66 -12.50
N ALA A 112 -4.36 -7.64 -12.30
CA ALA A 112 -3.47 -8.73 -12.70
C ALA A 112 -3.57 -9.88 -11.69
N ASN A 113 -3.78 -11.09 -12.20
CA ASN A 113 -3.76 -12.35 -11.44
C ASN A 113 -2.35 -12.97 -11.46
N SER A 114 -1.99 -13.78 -10.47
CA SER A 114 -0.73 -14.54 -10.41
C SER A 114 -0.89 -16.02 -10.77
N TRP A 115 -1.95 -16.40 -11.48
CA TRP A 115 -2.20 -17.76 -11.98
C TRP A 115 -1.78 -17.96 -13.46
N GLY A 116 -0.94 -17.07 -13.98
CA GLY A 116 -0.58 -17.07 -15.40
C GLY A 116 -1.72 -16.59 -16.30
N ILE A 117 -1.66 -16.97 -17.57
CA ILE A 117 -2.73 -16.74 -18.55
C ILE A 117 -3.52 -18.03 -18.69
N GLY A 118 -4.85 -17.95 -18.57
CA GLY A 118 -5.74 -19.09 -18.71
C GLY A 118 -5.72 -19.70 -20.11
N SER A 119 -6.35 -20.85 -20.26
CA SER A 119 -6.45 -21.54 -21.55
C SER A 119 -7.69 -22.41 -21.66
N ALA A 120 -7.89 -23.04 -22.81
CA ALA A 120 -8.98 -24.01 -22.97
C ALA A 120 -8.86 -25.22 -22.02
N ASP A 121 -7.63 -25.57 -21.60
CA ASP A 121 -7.36 -26.65 -20.67
C ASP A 121 -7.30 -26.18 -19.21
N ASP A 122 -7.24 -24.87 -18.98
CA ASP A 122 -7.24 -24.20 -17.68
C ASP A 122 -8.12 -22.92 -17.72
N PRO A 123 -9.46 -23.09 -17.74
CA PRO A 123 -10.39 -22.01 -18.06
C PRO A 123 -10.80 -21.23 -16.82
N TRP A 124 -9.82 -20.75 -16.04
CA TRP A 124 -10.12 -19.91 -14.87
C TRP A 124 -10.59 -18.50 -15.27
N GLU A 125 -10.28 -18.06 -16.49
CA GLU A 125 -10.76 -16.83 -17.15
C GLU A 125 -11.41 -17.15 -18.52
N HIS A 126 -12.18 -16.20 -19.06
CA HIS A 126 -12.85 -16.27 -20.37
C HIS A 126 -12.03 -15.60 -21.48
N GLU A 127 -11.42 -14.45 -21.19
CA GLU A 127 -10.48 -13.74 -22.03
C GLU A 127 -9.06 -14.11 -21.58
N TYR A 128 -8.34 -14.87 -22.39
CA TYR A 128 -7.01 -15.39 -22.02
C TYR A 128 -5.92 -14.29 -22.06
N ASP A 129 -5.94 -13.40 -21.07
CA ASP A 129 -5.01 -12.28 -20.92
C ASP A 129 -4.41 -12.13 -19.52
N GLY A 130 -4.83 -12.94 -18.54
CA GLY A 130 -4.32 -12.93 -17.17
C GLY A 130 -4.91 -11.83 -16.29
N PHE A 131 -5.98 -11.17 -16.74
CA PHE A 131 -6.61 -10.07 -16.02
C PHE A 131 -8.07 -10.35 -15.67
N VAL A 132 -8.49 -9.78 -14.53
CA VAL A 132 -9.88 -9.78 -14.10
C VAL A 132 -10.34 -8.35 -13.84
N TRP A 133 -11.61 -8.11 -14.12
CA TRP A 133 -12.26 -6.84 -13.87
C TRP A 133 -13.20 -6.91 -12.68
N ILE A 134 -13.26 -5.84 -11.89
CA ILE A 134 -14.21 -5.72 -10.78
C ILE A 134 -14.88 -4.35 -10.78
N THR A 135 -16.20 -4.33 -10.57
CA THR A 135 -16.94 -3.08 -10.41
C THR A 135 -16.63 -2.39 -9.07
N GLU A 136 -16.71 -1.06 -9.00
CA GLU A 136 -16.63 -0.31 -7.74
C GLU A 136 -17.58 -0.88 -6.66
N ASP A 137 -18.82 -1.22 -7.04
CA ASP A 137 -19.82 -1.72 -6.12
C ASP A 137 -19.47 -3.10 -5.55
N ALA A 138 -18.91 -4.00 -6.38
CA ALA A 138 -18.44 -5.30 -5.93
C ALA A 138 -17.21 -5.18 -5.03
N LEU A 139 -16.27 -4.29 -5.35
CA LEU A 139 -15.09 -4.05 -4.53
C LEU A 139 -15.47 -3.51 -3.14
N LEU A 140 -16.40 -2.56 -3.09
CA LEU A 140 -16.97 -2.04 -1.83
C LEU A 140 -17.72 -3.13 -1.05
N ALA A 141 -18.60 -3.88 -1.72
CA ALA A 141 -19.38 -4.95 -1.09
C ALA A 141 -18.50 -6.10 -0.55
N SER A 142 -17.33 -6.33 -1.15
CA SER A 142 -16.39 -7.35 -0.68
C SER A 142 -15.61 -6.93 0.57
N THR A 143 -15.63 -5.66 0.97
CA THR A 143 -14.78 -5.11 2.04
C THR A 143 -13.31 -5.46 1.84
N ALA A 144 -12.81 -5.25 0.62
CA ALA A 144 -11.49 -5.69 0.22
C ALA A 144 -10.39 -5.07 1.09
N TYR A 145 -9.43 -5.89 1.48
CA TYR A 145 -8.20 -5.47 2.13
C TYR A 145 -7.19 -5.09 1.05
N ILE A 146 -6.74 -3.83 1.07
CA ILE A 146 -5.74 -3.32 0.12
C ILE A 146 -4.42 -2.96 0.81
N THR A 147 -3.35 -3.02 0.04
CA THR A 147 -2.08 -2.40 0.39
C THR A 147 -1.38 -1.82 -0.84
N PHE A 148 -0.40 -0.97 -0.60
CA PHE A 148 0.38 -0.27 -1.62
C PHE A 148 1.74 0.09 -1.04
N GLN A 149 2.70 0.35 -1.92
CA GLN A 149 4.08 0.62 -1.52
C GLN A 149 4.61 1.89 -2.17
N ALA A 150 5.36 2.66 -1.39
CA ALA A 150 6.15 3.80 -1.84
C ALA A 150 7.60 3.39 -2.03
N ASP A 151 8.28 4.01 -2.99
CA ASP A 151 9.69 3.72 -3.26
C ASP A 151 10.68 4.74 -2.70
N ARG A 152 11.92 4.29 -2.53
CA ARG A 152 13.07 5.15 -2.30
C ARG A 152 13.66 5.55 -3.65
N ILE A 153 13.18 6.67 -4.18
CA ILE A 153 13.66 7.19 -5.47
C ILE A 153 15.15 7.55 -5.42
N HIS A 154 15.89 7.07 -6.39
CA HIS A 154 17.32 7.27 -6.63
C HIS A 154 18.17 6.90 -5.41
N TYR A 155 17.78 5.80 -4.78
CA TYR A 155 18.41 5.34 -3.56
C TYR A 155 19.72 4.60 -3.85
N ASP A 156 20.77 4.99 -3.13
CA ASP A 156 22.09 4.36 -3.20
C ASP A 156 22.57 4.13 -1.76
N PRO A 157 22.52 2.87 -1.27
CA PRO A 157 22.94 2.53 0.09
C PRO A 157 24.38 2.99 0.37
N LYS A 158 24.60 3.59 1.54
CA LYS A 158 25.93 4.09 1.95
C LYS A 158 26.52 3.29 3.10
N TYR A 159 25.68 2.84 4.02
CA TYR A 159 26.10 2.10 5.20
C TYR A 159 25.33 0.80 5.27
N VAL A 160 26.02 -0.31 5.03
CA VAL A 160 25.44 -1.65 5.15
C VAL A 160 26.20 -2.46 6.18
N THR A 161 25.47 -3.23 6.97
CA THR A 161 26.06 -4.24 7.83
C THR A 161 26.08 -5.57 7.10
N THR A 162 27.09 -6.39 7.38
CA THR A 162 27.16 -7.76 6.91
C THR A 162 27.46 -8.69 8.07
N PHE A 163 26.77 -9.82 8.14
CA PHE A 163 27.05 -10.84 9.14
C PHE A 163 26.86 -12.24 8.59
N GLU A 164 27.46 -13.20 9.26
CA GLU A 164 27.38 -14.63 8.92
C GLU A 164 27.22 -15.39 10.23
N LEU A 165 26.23 -16.29 10.28
CA LEU A 165 25.95 -17.13 11.43
C LEU A 165 26.20 -18.58 11.04
N ASP A 166 26.95 -19.30 11.85
CA ASP A 166 27.04 -20.75 11.78
C ASP A 166 26.08 -21.31 12.83
N PHE A 167 24.85 -21.67 12.43
CA PHE A 167 23.80 -22.08 13.35
C PHE A 167 22.95 -23.21 12.76
N SER A 168 22.74 -24.26 13.54
CA SER A 168 22.19 -25.53 13.05
C SER A 168 20.67 -25.55 12.85
N SER A 169 19.96 -24.44 13.11
CA SER A 169 18.48 -24.37 13.06
C SER A 169 17.99 -23.00 12.56
N MET A 170 16.97 -23.00 11.70
CA MET A 170 16.39 -21.78 11.12
C MET A 170 15.35 -21.06 12.00
N GLY A 171 14.74 -21.74 12.99
CA GLY A 171 13.44 -21.34 13.57
C GLY A 171 13.47 -20.49 14.85
N ASP A 172 14.61 -20.39 15.54
CA ASP A 172 14.66 -19.87 16.92
C ASP A 172 15.54 -18.62 17.10
N LEU A 173 15.85 -17.91 16.01
CA LEU A 173 16.69 -16.73 16.05
C LEU A 173 15.90 -15.44 15.85
N PHE A 174 16.09 -14.49 16.77
CA PHE A 174 15.75 -13.08 16.56
C PHE A 174 17.04 -12.29 16.38
N ILE A 175 17.20 -11.67 15.21
CA ILE A 175 18.41 -10.93 14.83
C ILE A 175 18.10 -9.43 14.87
N GLU A 176 18.93 -8.66 15.55
CA GLU A 176 18.78 -7.20 15.64
C GLU A 176 20.13 -6.51 15.44
N ILE A 177 20.16 -5.53 14.53
CA ILE A 177 21.23 -4.56 14.43
C ILE A 177 20.87 -3.36 15.32
N GLY A 178 21.82 -2.89 16.14
CA GLY A 178 21.58 -1.79 17.07
C GLY A 178 22.69 -0.75 17.06
N LEU A 179 22.34 0.50 17.39
CA LEU A 179 23.30 1.52 17.82
C LEU A 179 23.15 1.73 19.33
N PHE A 180 24.18 1.37 20.08
CA PHE A 180 24.22 1.47 21.52
C PHE A 180 25.00 2.71 21.96
N ASP A 181 24.39 3.58 22.76
CA ASP A 181 25.04 4.70 23.43
C ASP A 181 25.54 4.22 24.81
N PRO A 182 26.86 4.06 25.00
CA PRO A 182 27.44 3.57 26.25
C PRO A 182 27.36 4.60 27.38
N ILE A 183 27.21 5.89 27.09
CA ILE A 183 27.09 6.95 28.10
C ILE A 183 25.66 6.99 28.64
N ALA A 184 24.67 6.96 27.75
CA ALA A 184 23.27 6.92 28.12
C ALA A 184 22.79 5.52 28.53
N ASN A 185 23.60 4.48 28.30
CA ASN A 185 23.30 3.08 28.54
C ASN A 185 21.98 2.64 27.90
N LYS A 186 21.80 2.99 26.62
CA LYS A 186 20.58 2.67 25.86
C LYS A 186 20.85 2.49 24.38
N TYR A 187 20.00 1.73 23.73
CA TYR A 187 19.92 1.69 22.27
C TYR A 187 19.23 2.96 21.75
N VAL A 188 19.89 3.65 20.82
CA VAL A 188 19.36 4.87 20.18
C VAL A 188 18.70 4.58 18.83
N LYS A 189 19.10 3.47 18.19
CA LYS A 189 18.50 2.94 16.96
C LYS A 189 18.54 1.41 17.01
N LYS A 190 17.54 0.78 16.39
CA LYS A 190 17.41 -0.67 16.26
C LYS A 190 16.72 -1.00 14.94
N LYS A 191 17.15 -2.08 14.30
CA LYS A 191 16.49 -2.70 13.16
C LYS A 191 16.52 -4.20 13.38
N ALA A 192 15.34 -4.82 13.40
CA ALA A 192 15.21 -6.25 13.59
C ALA A 192 15.00 -6.93 12.25
N PHE A 193 15.50 -8.16 12.16
CA PHE A 193 15.15 -9.13 11.16
C PHE A 193 14.80 -10.41 11.92
N THR A 194 13.53 -10.78 11.86
CA THR A 194 13.06 -12.02 12.48
C THR A 194 12.61 -12.91 11.34
N PRO A 195 13.46 -13.86 10.90
CA PRO A 195 13.01 -14.89 9.98
C PRO A 195 11.75 -15.54 10.55
N PHE A 196 10.72 -15.73 9.74
CA PHE A 196 9.55 -16.51 10.13
C PHE A 196 8.84 -16.01 11.39
N ALA A 197 8.82 -14.69 11.61
CA ALA A 197 8.31 -14.05 12.83
C ALA A 197 6.89 -14.51 13.24
N PHE A 198 6.06 -14.87 12.27
CA PHE A 198 4.67 -15.30 12.46
C PHE A 198 4.42 -16.77 12.07
N ALA A 199 5.46 -17.55 11.82
CA ALA A 199 5.33 -18.97 11.54
C ALA A 199 4.90 -19.76 12.79
N ASP A 200 4.17 -20.85 12.59
CA ASP A 200 3.86 -21.81 13.65
C ASP A 200 5.16 -22.43 14.18
N LYS A 201 5.62 -21.95 15.35
CA LYS A 201 6.86 -22.37 16.03
C LYS A 201 6.86 -23.83 16.53
N THR A 202 5.83 -24.62 16.24
CA THR A 202 5.72 -26.01 16.69
C THR A 202 6.16 -27.04 15.64
N ARG A 203 6.82 -26.62 14.54
CA ARG A 203 6.87 -27.40 13.28
C ARG A 203 8.24 -27.46 12.55
N PRO A 204 8.43 -28.46 11.66
CA PRO A 204 9.73 -29.04 11.29
C PRO A 204 10.75 -28.16 10.56
N ALA A 205 10.40 -26.95 10.09
CA ALA A 205 11.34 -26.02 9.47
C ALA A 205 12.49 -25.61 10.43
N GLU A 206 12.31 -25.85 11.73
CA GLU A 206 13.34 -25.79 12.78
C GLU A 206 14.55 -26.73 12.55
N ASN A 207 14.45 -27.75 11.69
CA ASN A 207 15.52 -28.75 11.51
C ASN A 207 16.48 -28.46 10.36
N GLU A 208 16.21 -27.45 9.55
CA GLU A 208 17.14 -27.02 8.50
C GLU A 208 18.11 -25.95 9.05
N PRO A 209 19.39 -25.95 8.62
CA PRO A 209 20.39 -25.04 9.13
C PRO A 209 20.14 -23.60 8.68
N PHE A 210 20.42 -22.63 9.55
CA PHE A 210 20.48 -21.22 9.15
C PHE A 210 21.46 -21.09 7.97
N PRO A 211 21.19 -20.26 6.96
CA PRO A 211 22.01 -20.26 5.76
C PRO A 211 23.44 -19.85 6.12
N ASN A 212 24.38 -20.70 5.70
CA ASN A 212 25.80 -20.49 5.92
C ASN A 212 26.37 -19.56 4.83
N ASN A 213 25.89 -18.32 4.82
CA ASN A 213 26.29 -17.29 3.90
C ASN A 213 26.20 -15.91 4.55
N LYS A 214 26.76 -14.90 3.87
CA LYS A 214 26.66 -13.52 4.35
C LYS A 214 25.27 -12.98 4.09
N ILE A 215 24.67 -12.45 5.15
CA ILE A 215 23.48 -11.60 5.13
C ILE A 215 23.94 -10.15 5.15
N VAL A 216 23.21 -9.30 4.42
CA VAL A 216 23.49 -7.87 4.29
C VAL A 216 22.25 -7.09 4.71
N MET A 217 22.42 -6.07 5.55
CA MET A 217 21.33 -5.18 5.96
C MET A 217 21.75 -3.73 5.82
N ASP A 218 20.92 -2.94 5.16
CA ASP A 218 21.16 -1.52 5.00
C ASP A 218 20.72 -0.72 6.23
N ILE A 219 21.59 0.18 6.71
CA ILE A 219 21.35 1.07 7.85
C ILE A 219 21.64 2.54 7.50
N THR A 220 21.62 2.88 6.21
CA THR A 220 21.93 4.23 5.71
C THR A 220 21.05 5.32 6.32
N GLU A 221 19.80 4.98 6.69
CA GLU A 221 18.90 5.88 7.44
C GLU A 221 19.43 6.30 8.83
N TRP A 222 20.49 5.67 9.34
CA TRP A 222 21.13 6.02 10.62
C TRP A 222 22.40 6.86 10.46
N SER A 223 22.72 7.29 9.25
CA SER A 223 23.93 8.08 8.93
C SER A 223 24.16 9.27 9.87
N GLU A 224 23.12 9.99 10.28
CA GLU A 224 23.23 11.12 11.23
C GLU A 224 23.61 10.71 12.67
N THR A 225 23.41 9.44 13.02
CA THR A 225 23.69 8.88 14.36
C THR A 225 24.98 8.07 14.40
N LEU A 226 25.53 7.67 13.25
CA LEU A 226 26.80 6.96 13.17
C LEU A 226 27.95 7.89 13.56
N SER A 227 28.52 7.66 14.74
CA SER A 227 29.66 8.40 15.26
C SER A 227 30.52 7.53 16.17
N GLN A 228 31.71 8.02 16.51
CA GLN A 228 32.61 7.38 17.48
C GLN A 228 32.01 7.23 18.89
N ASP A 229 30.88 7.90 19.19
CA ASP A 229 30.26 7.91 20.52
C ASP A 229 29.29 6.73 20.72
N VAL A 230 28.97 5.99 19.66
CA VAL A 230 28.08 4.82 19.71
C VAL A 230 28.81 3.54 19.28
N LEU A 231 28.32 2.40 19.73
CA LEU A 231 28.73 1.08 19.27
C LEU A 231 27.67 0.54 18.30
N LEU A 232 28.11 0.01 17.16
CA LEU A 232 27.25 -0.76 16.30
C LEU A 232 27.24 -2.21 16.80
N THR A 233 26.06 -2.77 17.05
CA THR A 233 25.91 -4.12 17.61
C THR A 233 25.12 -5.04 16.69
N LEU A 234 25.47 -6.32 16.74
CA LEU A 234 24.67 -7.43 16.23
C LEU A 234 24.23 -8.26 17.42
N ARG A 235 22.92 -8.39 17.58
CA ARG A 235 22.27 -9.12 18.67
C ARG A 235 21.56 -10.32 18.08
N VAL A 236 21.85 -11.49 18.62
CA VAL A 236 21.20 -12.75 18.23
C VAL A 236 20.59 -13.35 19.49
N LYS A 237 19.26 -13.29 19.58
CA LYS A 237 18.52 -13.99 20.64
C LYS A 237 18.15 -15.37 20.12
N ASN A 238 18.64 -16.39 20.80
CA ASN A 238 18.32 -17.79 20.57
C ASN A 238 17.25 -18.24 21.56
N GLU A 239 16.12 -18.74 21.06
CA GLU A 239 15.01 -19.27 21.88
C GLU A 239 15.06 -20.80 22.06
N SER A 240 16.04 -21.48 21.45
CA SER A 240 16.26 -22.92 21.57
C SER A 240 17.38 -23.26 22.55
N ASP A 241 17.06 -24.10 23.54
CA ASP A 241 18.05 -24.61 24.50
C ASP A 241 18.99 -25.66 23.87
N ASP A 242 18.57 -26.30 22.78
CA ASP A 242 19.27 -27.43 22.15
C ASP A 242 20.11 -27.02 20.93
N ALA A 243 19.83 -25.86 20.33
CA ALA A 243 20.61 -25.32 19.21
C ALA A 243 21.73 -24.39 19.71
N ILE A 244 22.96 -24.69 19.31
CA ILE A 244 24.14 -23.84 19.55
C ILE A 244 24.79 -23.50 18.22
N GLY A 245 25.44 -22.35 18.17
CA GLY A 245 26.19 -21.94 17.00
C GLY A 245 27.12 -20.79 17.30
N SER A 246 27.48 -20.01 16.28
CA SER A 246 28.34 -18.86 16.46
C SER A 246 28.05 -17.73 15.48
N ILE A 247 28.34 -16.51 15.92
CA ILE A 247 28.45 -15.33 15.06
C ILE A 247 29.82 -15.42 14.39
N ALA A 248 29.86 -15.96 13.18
CA ALA A 248 31.09 -16.17 12.43
C ALA A 248 31.76 -14.85 12.05
N SER A 249 30.97 -13.87 11.60
CA SER A 249 31.48 -12.52 11.32
C SER A 249 30.42 -11.44 11.48
N PHE A 250 30.88 -10.20 11.76
CA PHE A 250 30.07 -8.99 11.73
C PHE A 250 30.92 -7.80 11.28
N SER A 251 30.42 -7.04 10.31
CA SER A 251 31.07 -5.84 9.79
C SER A 251 30.11 -4.72 9.39
N LEU A 252 30.64 -3.50 9.38
CA LEU A 252 30.06 -2.32 8.74
C LEU A 252 30.86 -2.02 7.48
N GLU A 253 30.18 -1.87 6.36
CA GLU A 253 30.73 -1.43 5.09
C GLU A 253 30.21 -0.02 4.78
N TYR A 254 31.13 0.88 4.43
CA TYR A 254 30.81 2.21 3.90
C TYR A 254 31.11 2.25 2.40
N HIS A 255 30.17 2.76 1.61
CA HIS A 255 30.26 2.86 0.16
C HIS A 255 30.05 4.31 -0.30
N ASP A 256 30.95 4.80 -1.16
CA ASP A 256 30.70 6.02 -1.93
C ASP A 256 29.62 5.80 -3.00
N HIS A 257 29.57 4.58 -3.56
CA HIS A 257 28.53 4.09 -4.45
C HIS A 257 28.37 2.58 -4.24
N TYR A 258 27.15 2.11 -3.98
CA TYR A 258 26.92 0.76 -3.47
C TYR A 258 27.26 -0.34 -4.49
N GLY A 259 27.07 -0.07 -5.78
CA GLY A 259 27.44 -1.00 -6.86
C GLY A 259 28.96 -1.24 -7.00
N GLY A 260 29.79 -0.50 -6.26
CA GLY A 260 31.25 -0.65 -6.21
C GLY A 260 31.75 -1.34 -4.93
N PRO A 261 33.07 -1.62 -4.84
CA PRO A 261 33.66 -2.13 -3.62
C PRO A 261 33.51 -1.12 -2.47
N PRO A 262 33.42 -1.59 -1.21
CA PRO A 262 33.34 -0.70 -0.06
C PRO A 262 34.59 0.17 0.06
N THR A 263 34.37 1.46 0.29
CA THR A 263 35.43 2.46 0.56
C THR A 263 36.09 2.20 1.91
N GLN A 264 35.31 1.75 2.90
CA GLN A 264 35.81 1.38 4.22
C GLN A 264 35.05 0.16 4.76
N ILE A 265 35.74 -0.70 5.52
CA ILE A 265 35.13 -1.81 6.24
C ILE A 265 35.63 -1.82 7.68
N LEU A 266 34.72 -1.72 8.64
CA LEU A 266 34.99 -1.93 10.06
C LEU A 266 34.48 -3.32 10.47
N ARG A 267 35.22 -4.04 11.30
CA ARG A 267 34.91 -5.42 11.70
C ARG A 267 34.91 -5.55 13.21
N THR A 268 34.10 -6.47 13.72
CA THR A 268 34.22 -6.90 15.11
C THR A 268 35.51 -7.72 15.30
N ASP A 269 36.13 -7.62 16.46
CA ASP A 269 37.19 -8.52 16.91
C ASP A 269 36.63 -9.80 17.58
N GLN A 270 35.33 -9.81 17.88
CA GLN A 270 34.59 -10.92 18.51
C GLN A 270 34.17 -11.99 17.48
N ILE A 271 35.15 -12.54 16.74
CA ILE A 271 34.93 -13.56 15.69
C ILE A 271 34.56 -14.91 16.30
N ASN A 272 33.64 -15.64 15.66
CA ASN A 272 33.11 -16.92 16.15
C ASN A 272 32.57 -16.84 17.58
N ALA A 273 31.96 -15.69 17.94
CA ALA A 273 31.35 -15.53 19.26
C ALA A 273 30.22 -16.55 19.43
N PRO A 274 30.16 -17.30 20.54
CA PRO A 274 29.18 -18.35 20.71
C PRO A 274 27.76 -17.79 20.79
N ILE A 275 26.83 -18.49 20.16
CA ILE A 275 25.39 -18.29 20.31
C ILE A 275 24.88 -19.40 21.22
N THR A 276 24.54 -19.02 22.46
CA THR A 276 23.87 -19.89 23.45
C THR A 276 22.43 -19.45 23.66
N TYR A 277 21.64 -20.24 24.38
CA TYR A 277 20.28 -19.83 24.77
C TYR A 277 20.25 -18.41 25.37
N GLY A 278 19.25 -17.63 24.96
CA GLY A 278 19.10 -16.24 25.36
C GLY A 278 19.78 -15.25 24.40
N LEU A 279 20.09 -14.06 24.92
CA LEU A 279 20.62 -12.96 24.12
C LEU A 279 22.15 -13.01 24.03
N ASN A 280 22.67 -13.02 22.81
CA ASN A 280 24.09 -12.95 22.49
C ASN A 280 24.36 -11.66 21.70
N GLU A 281 25.51 -11.03 21.91
CA GLU A 281 25.81 -9.72 21.34
C GLU A 281 27.29 -9.58 21.00
N VAL A 282 27.57 -9.07 19.79
CA VAL A 282 28.88 -8.58 19.38
C VAL A 282 28.79 -7.13 18.94
N SER A 283 29.92 -6.42 18.96
CA SER A 283 29.95 -5.00 18.67
C SER A 283 31.14 -4.59 17.80
N ILE A 284 31.00 -3.43 17.17
CA ILE A 284 32.01 -2.75 16.36
C ILE A 284 32.17 -1.33 16.94
N SER A 285 33.42 -0.95 17.25
CA SER A 285 33.76 0.43 17.56
C SER A 285 33.78 1.27 16.28
N LEU A 286 33.10 2.42 16.30
CA LEU A 286 33.08 3.36 15.18
C LEU A 286 34.15 4.46 15.30
N SER A 287 35.15 4.28 16.15
CA SER A 287 36.23 5.26 16.37
C SER A 287 37.09 5.53 15.14
N GLU A 288 37.17 4.56 14.22
CA GLU A 288 37.91 4.66 12.96
C GLU A 288 37.02 5.04 11.76
N LEU A 289 35.71 5.28 11.97
CA LEU A 289 34.79 5.59 10.89
C LEU A 289 35.16 6.96 10.28
N THR A 290 35.69 6.96 9.07
CA THR A 290 36.04 8.18 8.35
C THR A 290 34.83 8.62 7.56
N THR A 291 33.93 9.40 8.17
CA THR A 291 32.79 9.96 7.42
C THR A 291 33.29 11.05 6.48
N SER A 292 32.91 11.00 5.21
CA SER A 292 32.93 12.22 4.41
C SER A 292 31.81 13.12 4.96
N SER A 293 32.07 14.42 5.10
CA SER A 293 31.03 15.41 5.36
C SER A 293 30.20 15.64 4.09
N ASP A 294 29.83 14.57 3.39
CA ASP A 294 28.99 14.67 2.22
C ASP A 294 27.61 15.07 2.69
N SER A 295 27.14 16.16 2.08
CA SER A 295 25.79 16.67 2.26
C SER A 295 24.86 15.48 2.26
N ILE A 296 24.34 15.17 3.45
CA ILE A 296 23.28 14.20 3.63
C ILE A 296 22.27 14.61 2.57
N ASN A 297 22.18 13.82 1.49
CA ASN A 297 20.92 13.73 0.79
C ASN A 297 20.04 13.23 1.91
N ARG A 298 19.41 14.19 2.62
CA ARG A 298 18.09 13.97 3.17
C ARG A 298 17.46 13.31 1.96
N SER A 299 17.23 12.00 2.06
CA SER A 299 16.19 11.41 1.25
C SER A 299 15.04 12.35 1.54
N THR A 300 14.83 13.30 0.64
CA THR A 300 13.61 14.05 0.56
C THR A 300 12.66 13.02 -0.02
N SER A 301 12.41 11.95 0.76
CA SER A 301 11.17 11.21 0.74
C SER A 301 10.12 12.24 1.15
N ARG A 302 9.84 13.17 0.24
CA ARG A 302 8.48 13.60 0.08
C ARG A 302 7.79 12.32 -0.31
N SER A 303 7.02 11.78 0.63
CA SER A 303 6.13 10.66 0.37
C SER A 303 5.50 10.88 -1.01
N GLN A 304 5.79 9.98 -1.94
CA GLN A 304 5.11 9.93 -3.24
C GLN A 304 3.64 9.53 -3.08
N LEU A 305 3.23 9.13 -1.87
CA LEU A 305 1.86 8.76 -1.60
C LEU A 305 0.97 10.01 -1.60
N PRO A 306 -0.24 9.90 -2.18
CA PRO A 306 -1.21 10.97 -2.13
C PRO A 306 -1.53 11.33 -0.67
N HIS A 307 -1.62 12.62 -0.39
CA HIS A 307 -2.03 13.10 0.94
C HIS A 307 -3.50 12.77 1.21
N ALA A 308 -3.75 11.63 1.85
CA ALA A 308 -5.06 11.23 2.35
C ALA A 308 -5.04 11.13 3.88
N THR A 309 -6.17 11.40 4.52
CA THR A 309 -6.33 11.15 5.95
C THR A 309 -7.12 9.87 6.13
N SER A 310 -6.54 8.87 6.81
CA SER A 310 -7.24 7.66 7.24
C SER A 310 -7.81 7.82 8.66
N ARG A 311 -8.86 7.09 8.99
CA ARG A 311 -9.35 6.92 10.36
C ARG A 311 -9.55 5.44 10.69
N SER A 312 -9.57 5.11 11.98
CA SER A 312 -10.05 3.82 12.44
C SER A 312 -11.52 3.62 12.06
N LEU A 313 -11.91 2.36 11.88
CA LEU A 313 -13.31 1.99 11.64
C LEU A 313 -14.17 2.33 12.87
N THR A 314 -15.42 2.69 12.62
CA THR A 314 -16.47 2.82 13.63
C THR A 314 -16.92 1.43 14.11
N SER A 315 -17.64 1.36 15.23
CA SER A 315 -18.16 0.09 15.74
C SER A 315 -19.06 -0.64 14.74
N ASP A 316 -19.91 0.08 14.00
CA ASP A 316 -20.80 -0.51 13.00
C ASP A 316 -20.02 -1.04 11.78
N GLU A 317 -19.00 -0.30 11.32
CA GLU A 317 -18.10 -0.76 10.25
C GLU A 317 -17.30 -1.99 10.69
N LEU A 318 -16.82 -2.04 11.93
CA LEU A 318 -16.12 -3.21 12.47
C LEU A 318 -17.00 -4.45 12.53
N VAL A 319 -18.27 -4.30 12.92
CA VAL A 319 -19.24 -5.41 12.90
C VAL A 319 -19.40 -5.93 11.47
N HIS A 320 -19.61 -5.02 10.50
CA HIS A 320 -19.76 -5.39 9.10
C HIS A 320 -18.51 -6.12 8.54
N VAL A 321 -17.32 -5.58 8.80
CA VAL A 321 -16.06 -6.23 8.39
C VAL A 321 -15.93 -7.61 9.05
N ARG A 322 -16.20 -7.74 10.35
CA ARG A 322 -16.15 -9.05 11.01
C ARG A 322 -17.15 -10.04 10.45
N GLU A 323 -18.35 -9.60 10.05
CA GLU A 323 -19.31 -10.48 9.37
C GLU A 323 -18.75 -11.03 8.06
N VAL A 324 -18.05 -10.22 7.27
CA VAL A 324 -17.41 -10.68 6.01
C VAL A 324 -16.24 -11.63 6.28
N TYR A 325 -15.41 -11.34 7.28
CA TYR A 325 -14.18 -12.10 7.54
C TYR A 325 -14.34 -13.27 8.55
N SER A 326 -15.50 -13.43 9.20
CA SER A 326 -15.75 -14.49 10.19
C SER A 326 -16.23 -15.83 9.63
N SER A 327 -16.37 -15.96 8.31
CA SER A 327 -16.62 -17.25 7.65
C SER A 327 -15.47 -18.23 7.90
N ASP A 328 -15.72 -19.56 7.73
CA ASP A 328 -14.76 -20.67 7.86
C ASP A 328 -13.52 -20.48 6.95
N TYR A 329 -12.65 -19.56 7.33
CA TYR A 329 -11.40 -19.24 6.67
C TYR A 329 -10.36 -20.24 7.16
N ASP A 330 -9.91 -21.13 6.27
CA ASP A 330 -8.72 -21.94 6.53
C ASP A 330 -7.50 -21.07 6.28
N GLU A 331 -6.72 -20.77 7.33
CA GLU A 331 -5.53 -19.91 7.27
C GLU A 331 -4.37 -20.52 6.46
N LYS A 332 -4.57 -21.70 5.87
CA LYS A 332 -3.56 -22.42 5.12
C LYS A 332 -3.62 -22.12 3.63
N SER A 333 -2.45 -22.12 3.00
CA SER A 333 -2.34 -22.23 1.55
C SER A 333 -3.16 -23.41 1.06
N THR A 334 -4.01 -23.16 0.07
CA THR A 334 -4.78 -24.22 -0.60
C THR A 334 -4.69 -24.04 -2.10
N THR A 335 -5.09 -25.08 -2.83
CA THR A 335 -5.23 -24.97 -4.28
C THR A 335 -6.69 -24.79 -4.67
N VAL A 336 -6.95 -23.83 -5.55
CA VAL A 336 -8.25 -23.56 -6.14
C VAL A 336 -8.09 -23.69 -7.65
N PHE A 337 -8.90 -24.54 -8.29
CA PHE A 337 -8.77 -24.90 -9.71
C PHE A 337 -7.38 -25.41 -10.14
N GLY A 338 -6.56 -25.90 -9.21
CA GLY A 338 -5.20 -26.37 -9.49
C GLY A 338 -4.11 -25.33 -9.24
N HIS A 339 -4.50 -24.10 -8.91
CA HIS A 339 -3.62 -22.95 -8.65
C HIS A 339 -3.51 -22.62 -7.18
N GLY A 340 -2.35 -22.13 -6.75
CA GLY A 340 -2.09 -21.78 -5.35
C GLY A 340 -2.86 -20.54 -4.88
N THR A 341 -3.28 -20.56 -3.61
CA THR A 341 -3.84 -19.43 -2.87
C THR A 341 -3.14 -19.36 -1.53
N GLY A 342 -2.82 -18.17 -1.04
CA GLY A 342 -2.04 -18.05 0.20
C GLY A 342 -2.03 -16.66 0.81
N LEU A 343 -3.05 -15.84 0.53
CA LEU A 343 -3.25 -14.63 1.31
C LEU A 343 -3.74 -15.05 2.69
N LYS A 344 -2.97 -14.74 3.74
CA LYS A 344 -3.39 -14.80 5.14
C LYS A 344 -4.10 -13.51 5.56
N ILE A 345 -5.17 -13.63 6.34
CA ILE A 345 -5.83 -12.47 6.94
C ILE A 345 -5.15 -12.13 8.28
N PRO A 346 -4.69 -10.88 8.48
CA PRO A 346 -4.11 -10.44 9.74
C PRO A 346 -5.06 -10.72 10.92
N PRO A 347 -4.63 -11.40 11.99
CA PRO A 347 -5.45 -11.65 13.18
C PRO A 347 -6.04 -10.36 13.78
N GLU A 348 -5.39 -9.22 13.55
CA GLU A 348 -5.80 -7.89 13.99
C GLU A 348 -7.16 -7.45 13.42
N ILE A 349 -7.57 -7.98 12.26
CA ILE A 349 -8.89 -7.74 11.67
C ILE A 349 -9.98 -8.48 12.46
N LEU A 350 -9.63 -9.63 13.02
CA LEU A 350 -10.55 -10.57 13.67
C LEU A 350 -10.63 -10.39 15.20
N SER A 351 -9.63 -9.74 15.82
CA SER A 351 -9.55 -9.63 17.27
C SER A 351 -10.27 -8.39 17.85
N ASP A 352 -10.92 -8.57 19.00
CA ASP A 352 -11.48 -7.47 19.81
C ASP A 352 -10.40 -6.61 20.49
N SER A 353 -9.17 -7.13 20.64
CA SER A 353 -8.08 -6.43 21.31
C SER A 353 -7.38 -5.37 20.44
N THR A 354 -7.68 -5.32 19.14
CA THR A 354 -6.96 -4.52 18.12
C THR A 354 -7.88 -3.57 17.36
N GLU A 355 -8.92 -3.01 18.00
CA GLU A 355 -9.84 -2.00 17.42
C GLU A 355 -9.15 -0.82 16.68
N HIS A 356 -7.83 -0.63 16.86
CA HIS A 356 -7.05 0.44 16.25
C HIS A 356 -6.40 0.08 14.90
N ALA A 357 -6.42 -1.19 14.48
CA ALA A 357 -5.68 -1.66 13.31
C ALA A 357 -6.45 -1.53 12.00
N ALA A 358 -7.76 -1.78 11.94
CA ALA A 358 -8.49 -1.56 10.68
C ALA A 358 -8.72 -0.06 10.43
N ARG A 359 -8.45 0.39 9.21
CA ARG A 359 -8.65 1.78 8.76
C ARG A 359 -9.33 1.87 7.40
N THR A 360 -10.03 3.00 7.21
CA THR A 360 -10.59 3.46 5.93
C THR A 360 -10.16 4.91 5.71
N ILE A 361 -10.13 5.36 4.47
CA ILE A 361 -9.80 6.73 4.10
C ILE A 361 -10.90 7.64 4.61
N ASP A 362 -10.64 8.46 5.63
CA ASP A 362 -11.59 9.43 6.16
C ASP A 362 -11.92 10.52 5.13
N ARG A 363 -10.87 11.05 4.47
CA ARG A 363 -11.01 12.12 3.47
C ARG A 363 -9.84 12.15 2.50
N ILE A 364 -10.17 12.33 1.22
CA ILE A 364 -9.22 12.68 0.18
C ILE A 364 -9.40 14.15 -0.26
N PRO A 365 -8.35 15.00 -0.28
CA PRO A 365 -8.47 16.38 -0.74
C PRO A 365 -8.91 16.47 -2.21
N ARG A 366 -9.85 17.37 -2.51
CA ARG A 366 -10.32 17.60 -3.90
C ARG A 366 -9.21 17.98 -4.88
N SER A 367 -8.11 18.56 -4.41
CA SER A 367 -6.95 18.85 -5.26
C SER A 367 -6.31 17.60 -5.85
N ILE A 368 -6.50 16.43 -5.23
CA ILE A 368 -6.05 15.13 -5.73
C ILE A 368 -7.10 14.56 -6.69
N THR A 369 -8.38 14.57 -6.29
CA THR A 369 -9.44 13.90 -7.07
C THR A 369 -9.87 14.65 -8.33
N SER A 370 -9.76 15.98 -8.36
CA SER A 370 -10.19 16.81 -9.51
C SER A 370 -9.32 16.68 -10.78
N GLY A 371 -8.16 16.04 -10.68
CA GLY A 371 -7.23 15.84 -11.79
C GLY A 371 -6.99 14.38 -12.16
N LEU A 372 -7.76 13.44 -11.60
CA LEU A 372 -7.61 12.03 -11.93
C LEU A 372 -8.03 11.77 -13.38
N PRO A 373 -7.28 10.96 -14.14
CA PRO A 373 -7.70 10.56 -15.47
C PRO A 373 -8.98 9.72 -15.39
N GLU A 374 -9.83 9.78 -16.41
CA GLU A 374 -11.06 8.95 -16.45
C GLU A 374 -10.73 7.46 -16.60
N ARG A 375 -9.59 7.15 -17.22
CA ARG A 375 -9.07 5.80 -17.46
C ARG A 375 -7.56 5.76 -17.31
N ILE A 376 -7.04 4.63 -16.88
CA ILE A 376 -5.60 4.36 -16.84
C ILE A 376 -5.38 2.85 -16.90
N ASP A 377 -4.35 2.42 -17.63
CA ASP A 377 -3.97 1.01 -17.70
C ASP A 377 -2.44 0.92 -17.58
N LEU A 378 -1.97 0.55 -16.40
CA LEU A 378 -0.55 0.36 -16.13
C LEU A 378 -0.02 -0.92 -16.79
N SER A 379 -0.88 -1.91 -17.07
CA SER A 379 -0.47 -3.15 -17.75
C SER A 379 -0.12 -2.95 -19.23
N ALA A 380 -0.55 -1.82 -19.81
CA ALA A 380 -0.17 -1.41 -21.16
C ALA A 380 1.10 -0.55 -21.19
N ASP A 381 1.67 -0.19 -20.02
CA ASP A 381 2.94 0.51 -19.94
C ASP A 381 4.09 -0.50 -20.16
N PRO A 382 5.08 -0.21 -21.02
CA PRO A 382 6.23 -1.08 -21.23
C PRO A 382 7.02 -1.43 -19.96
N ALA A 383 6.86 -0.67 -18.88
CA ALA A 383 7.47 -0.97 -17.58
C ALA A 383 6.75 -2.10 -16.81
N PHE A 384 5.58 -2.56 -17.26
CA PHE A 384 4.84 -3.63 -16.58
C PHE A 384 5.39 -5.00 -16.98
N PRO A 385 5.72 -5.89 -16.01
CA PRO A 385 6.25 -7.21 -16.32
C PRO A 385 5.19 -8.09 -17.00
N PRO A 386 5.59 -9.15 -17.73
CA PRO A 386 4.62 -10.10 -18.28
C PRO A 386 3.81 -10.76 -17.16
N ILE A 387 2.60 -11.25 -17.48
CA ILE A 387 1.76 -11.99 -16.52
C ILE A 387 2.54 -13.21 -16.01
N GLY A 388 2.67 -13.30 -14.69
CA GLY A 388 3.39 -14.36 -14.01
C GLY A 388 2.47 -15.44 -13.45
N ASP A 389 3.04 -16.63 -13.29
CA ASP A 389 2.38 -17.81 -12.74
C ASP A 389 3.10 -18.31 -11.48
N GLN A 390 2.38 -18.28 -10.35
CA GLN A 390 2.84 -18.80 -9.07
C GLN A 390 2.79 -20.33 -8.98
N GLY A 391 2.14 -21.00 -9.92
CA GLY A 391 1.86 -22.42 -9.88
C GLY A 391 1.04 -22.79 -8.64
N LYS A 392 1.53 -23.78 -7.89
CA LYS A 392 0.78 -24.36 -6.76
C LYS A 392 1.10 -23.74 -5.41
N ALA A 393 2.15 -22.94 -5.30
CA ALA A 393 2.54 -22.36 -4.03
C ALA A 393 1.58 -21.23 -3.62
N GLY A 394 1.42 -20.99 -2.32
CA GLY A 394 0.65 -19.90 -1.73
C GLY A 394 1.29 -18.51 -1.87
N ALA A 395 2.03 -18.26 -2.95
CA ALA A 395 2.89 -17.09 -3.12
C ALA A 395 2.20 -15.84 -3.71
N CYS A 396 0.86 -15.82 -3.83
CA CYS A 396 0.11 -14.72 -4.46
C CYS A 396 0.43 -13.34 -3.87
N VAL A 397 0.68 -13.25 -2.57
CA VAL A 397 1.10 -12.00 -1.91
C VAL A 397 2.46 -11.52 -2.42
N ALA A 398 3.44 -12.43 -2.53
CA ALA A 398 4.77 -12.11 -3.02
C ALA A 398 4.77 -11.76 -4.52
N PHE A 399 3.90 -12.38 -5.31
CA PHE A 399 3.68 -11.98 -6.69
C PHE A 399 3.04 -10.58 -6.78
N SER A 400 2.00 -10.29 -6.00
CA SER A 400 1.35 -8.98 -6.06
C SER A 400 2.27 -7.84 -5.61
N THR A 401 2.92 -8.01 -4.45
CA THR A 401 3.77 -6.96 -3.84
C THR A 401 5.15 -6.85 -4.49
N GLY A 402 5.79 -7.98 -4.77
CA GLY A 402 7.12 -8.05 -5.39
C GLY A 402 7.06 -8.04 -6.91
N TYR A 403 6.58 -9.15 -7.50
CA TYR A 403 6.66 -9.36 -8.95
C TYR A 403 5.93 -8.30 -9.75
N TYR A 404 4.69 -7.95 -9.40
CA TYR A 404 3.94 -6.92 -10.12
C TYR A 404 4.25 -5.52 -9.60
N ALA A 405 3.95 -5.22 -8.34
CA ALA A 405 4.03 -3.85 -7.84
C ALA A 405 5.48 -3.35 -7.76
N LYS A 406 6.42 -4.12 -7.18
CA LYS A 406 7.80 -3.63 -6.98
C LYS A 406 8.56 -3.57 -8.29
N THR A 407 8.49 -4.61 -9.12
CA THR A 407 9.10 -4.60 -10.46
C THR A 407 8.61 -3.42 -11.29
N TYR A 408 7.30 -3.15 -11.32
CA TYR A 408 6.77 -2.03 -12.10
C TYR A 408 7.29 -0.68 -11.60
N ILE A 409 7.28 -0.45 -10.27
CA ILE A 409 7.78 0.80 -9.69
C ILE A 409 9.27 1.00 -10.00
N GLU A 410 10.09 -0.04 -9.83
CA GLU A 410 11.52 -0.01 -10.14
C GLU A 410 11.77 0.20 -11.64
N ALA A 411 10.96 -0.42 -12.50
CA ALA A 411 11.03 -0.23 -13.93
C ALA A 411 10.67 1.20 -14.35
N LYS A 412 9.66 1.82 -13.71
CA LYS A 412 9.33 3.24 -13.93
C LYS A 412 10.45 4.17 -13.49
N GLU A 413 11.11 3.87 -12.39
CA GLU A 413 12.24 4.67 -11.90
C GLU A 413 13.46 4.56 -12.82
N ASN A 414 13.82 3.33 -13.20
CA ASN A 414 15.04 3.04 -13.92
C ASN A 414 14.87 3.01 -15.45
N ASN A 415 13.66 3.24 -15.95
CA ASN A 415 13.27 3.15 -17.37
C ASN A 415 13.51 1.75 -17.97
N TRP A 416 13.20 0.70 -17.22
CA TRP A 416 13.21 -0.67 -17.75
C TRP A 416 12.01 -0.90 -18.66
N ASN A 417 12.17 -1.77 -19.66
CA ASN A 417 11.16 -2.07 -20.67
C ASN A 417 11.04 -3.57 -20.87
N PHE A 418 9.81 -4.08 -20.73
CA PHE A 418 9.44 -5.48 -20.81
C PHE A 418 8.56 -5.82 -22.02
N ASP A 419 8.40 -4.93 -23.01
CA ASP A 419 7.61 -5.17 -24.23
C ASP A 419 8.05 -6.44 -24.99
N SER A 420 9.32 -6.81 -24.85
CA SER A 420 9.92 -7.99 -25.48
C SER A 420 10.11 -9.18 -24.55
N VAL A 421 9.68 -9.09 -23.30
CA VAL A 421 9.82 -10.16 -22.30
C VAL A 421 8.52 -10.93 -22.25
N ALA A 422 8.60 -12.24 -22.40
CA ALA A 422 7.46 -13.13 -22.30
C ALA A 422 7.57 -14.03 -21.07
N TRP A 423 6.44 -14.55 -20.61
CA TRP A 423 6.44 -15.64 -19.64
C TRP A 423 6.67 -16.97 -20.38
N ASP A 424 7.58 -17.79 -19.87
CA ASP A 424 7.83 -19.15 -20.36
C ASP A 424 7.20 -20.16 -19.38
N ASP A 425 6.07 -20.74 -19.77
CA ASP A 425 5.33 -21.74 -18.97
C ASP A 425 6.17 -23.00 -18.67
N THR A 426 7.16 -23.33 -19.50
CA THR A 426 8.02 -24.49 -19.25
C THR A 426 9.07 -24.22 -18.19
N MET A 427 9.51 -22.95 -18.09
CA MET A 427 10.45 -22.51 -17.06
C MET A 427 9.74 -22.00 -15.81
N MET A 428 8.43 -21.69 -15.90
CA MET A 428 7.65 -20.96 -14.90
C MET A 428 8.36 -19.66 -14.49
N ALA A 429 8.86 -18.93 -15.48
CA ALA A 429 9.64 -17.73 -15.28
C ALA A 429 9.56 -16.81 -16.51
N PRO A 430 9.90 -15.52 -16.37
CA PRO A 430 10.18 -14.67 -17.51
C PRO A 430 11.34 -15.22 -18.35
N ASP A 431 11.26 -15.09 -19.67
CA ASP A 431 12.25 -15.66 -20.60
C ASP A 431 13.59 -14.89 -20.62
N SER A 432 13.59 -13.66 -20.13
CA SER A 432 14.72 -12.73 -20.19
C SER A 432 14.59 -11.61 -19.15
N GLN A 433 15.64 -10.78 -19.02
CA GLN A 433 15.71 -9.65 -18.07
C GLN A 433 15.44 -10.03 -16.59
N LEU A 434 15.84 -11.24 -16.18
CA LEU A 434 15.66 -11.75 -14.83
C LEU A 434 16.33 -10.88 -13.75
N ASP A 435 17.32 -10.07 -14.12
CA ASP A 435 18.01 -9.10 -13.26
C ASP A 435 17.18 -7.83 -12.97
N HIS A 436 16.09 -7.62 -13.71
CA HIS A 436 15.21 -6.45 -13.59
C HIS A 436 13.82 -6.81 -13.02
N ILE A 437 13.60 -8.07 -12.67
CA ILE A 437 12.31 -8.56 -12.16
C ILE A 437 12.50 -8.98 -10.72
N ILE A 438 11.66 -8.45 -9.83
CA ILE A 438 11.77 -8.73 -8.40
C ILE A 438 11.29 -10.15 -8.12
N SER A 439 12.08 -10.90 -7.35
CA SER A 439 11.83 -12.29 -7.01
C SER A 439 10.69 -12.45 -6.00
N PRO A 440 9.61 -13.18 -6.34
CA PRO A 440 8.65 -13.64 -5.34
C PRO A 440 9.28 -14.56 -4.29
N ALA A 441 10.29 -15.36 -4.66
CA ALA A 441 10.90 -16.31 -3.75
C ALA A 441 11.67 -15.61 -2.62
N PHE A 442 12.33 -14.49 -2.89
CA PHE A 442 13.00 -13.71 -1.84
C PHE A 442 12.01 -13.27 -0.75
N ILE A 443 10.81 -12.84 -1.17
CA ILE A 443 9.76 -12.38 -0.25
C ILE A 443 9.08 -13.57 0.43
N TYR A 444 8.57 -14.51 -0.36
CA TYR A 444 7.77 -15.63 0.15
C TYR A 444 8.57 -16.54 1.07
N ASN A 445 9.79 -16.94 0.68
CA ASN A 445 10.59 -17.90 1.43
C ASN A 445 11.12 -17.35 2.76
N LEU A 446 11.19 -16.02 2.91
CA LEU A 446 11.59 -15.39 4.17
C LEU A 446 10.40 -15.17 5.14
N SER A 447 9.17 -15.32 4.65
CA SER A 447 7.95 -15.02 5.42
C SER A 447 7.04 -16.23 5.66
N ASN A 448 7.04 -17.24 4.78
CA ASN A 448 6.08 -18.36 4.81
C ASN A 448 6.30 -19.41 5.92
N GLY A 449 7.28 -19.22 6.80
CA GLY A 449 7.57 -20.18 7.86
C GLY A 449 8.30 -21.44 7.42
N GLY A 450 8.87 -21.46 6.21
CA GLY A 450 9.50 -22.64 5.63
C GLY A 450 8.50 -23.70 5.17
N MET A 451 7.21 -23.36 5.07
CA MET A 451 6.13 -24.23 4.60
C MET A 451 5.22 -23.47 3.65
N ASP A 452 4.46 -24.20 2.82
CA ASP A 452 3.48 -23.58 1.94
C ASP A 452 2.21 -23.30 2.71
N GLU A 453 2.21 -22.23 3.53
CA GLU A 453 1.02 -21.83 4.28
C GLU A 453 0.47 -20.48 3.84
N GLY A 454 1.13 -19.76 2.93
CA GLY A 454 0.78 -18.39 2.59
C GLY A 454 1.39 -17.36 3.54
N MET A 455 1.09 -16.08 3.32
CA MET A 455 1.63 -14.96 4.10
C MET A 455 0.63 -13.79 4.18
N ILE A 456 0.84 -12.87 5.13
CA ILE A 456 0.06 -11.62 5.21
C ILE A 456 0.78 -10.50 4.43
N TYR A 457 0.06 -9.46 4.01
CA TYR A 457 0.68 -8.32 3.33
C TYR A 457 1.72 -7.59 4.19
N HIS A 458 1.51 -7.44 5.51
CA HIS A 458 2.44 -6.71 6.38
C HIS A 458 3.84 -7.31 6.39
N GLU A 459 3.96 -8.63 6.36
CA GLU A 459 5.26 -9.32 6.33
C GLU A 459 6.03 -8.97 5.04
N ALA A 460 5.34 -9.01 3.89
CA ALA A 460 5.96 -8.64 2.61
C ALA A 460 6.46 -7.19 2.64
N LEU A 461 5.64 -6.26 3.13
CA LEU A 461 5.95 -4.83 3.12
C LEU A 461 7.01 -4.46 4.16
N GLU A 462 6.99 -5.10 5.33
CA GLU A 462 8.04 -4.94 6.33
C GLU A 462 9.38 -5.44 5.78
N LEU A 463 9.40 -6.62 5.14
CA LEU A 463 10.60 -7.13 4.50
C LEU A 463 11.10 -6.16 3.41
N LEU A 464 10.23 -5.73 2.50
CA LEU A 464 10.57 -4.77 1.44
C LEU A 464 11.09 -3.43 1.99
N SER A 465 10.57 -2.94 3.11
CA SER A 465 11.02 -1.68 3.73
C SER A 465 12.33 -1.84 4.52
N GLU A 466 12.46 -2.90 5.32
CA GLU A 466 13.59 -3.07 6.24
C GLU A 466 14.82 -3.66 5.58
N ILE A 467 14.60 -4.62 4.67
CA ILE A 467 15.63 -5.42 3.99
C ILE A 467 15.69 -5.09 2.49
N GLY A 468 14.54 -5.00 1.83
CA GLY A 468 14.41 -4.89 0.38
C GLY A 468 14.03 -6.22 -0.26
N SER A 469 14.39 -6.41 -1.53
CA SER A 469 14.20 -7.67 -2.25
C SER A 469 15.31 -7.91 -3.26
N ALA A 470 15.42 -9.12 -3.78
CA ALA A 470 16.39 -9.48 -4.80
C ALA A 470 15.73 -9.65 -6.17
N SER A 471 16.54 -9.62 -7.23
CA SER A 471 16.08 -9.94 -8.58
C SER A 471 15.83 -11.45 -8.73
N TRP A 472 15.02 -11.83 -9.72
CA TRP A 472 14.80 -13.22 -10.10
C TRP A 472 16.11 -13.90 -10.49
N ASN A 473 17.08 -13.17 -11.06
CA ASN A 473 18.39 -13.70 -11.43
C ASN A 473 19.21 -14.16 -10.22
N THR A 474 19.19 -13.42 -9.11
CA THR A 474 19.95 -13.80 -7.90
C THR A 474 19.16 -14.70 -6.94
N MET A 475 17.83 -14.67 -7.02
CA MET A 475 16.93 -15.58 -6.31
C MET A 475 15.80 -16.05 -7.23
N PRO A 476 15.98 -17.11 -8.04
CA PRO A 476 14.93 -17.61 -8.90
C PRO A 476 13.73 -18.13 -8.11
N TYR A 477 12.53 -17.89 -8.64
CA TYR A 477 11.32 -18.54 -8.15
C TYR A 477 11.03 -19.83 -8.91
N VAL A 478 10.50 -20.82 -8.22
CA VAL A 478 10.10 -22.12 -8.77
C VAL A 478 8.71 -22.44 -8.25
N GLY A 479 7.70 -22.43 -9.13
CA GLY A 479 6.28 -22.61 -8.80
C GLY A 479 5.83 -24.06 -8.55
N THR A 480 6.78 -25.00 -8.39
CA THR A 480 6.50 -26.44 -8.24
C THR A 480 7.34 -27.07 -7.13
N GLU A 481 6.68 -27.73 -6.17
CA GLU A 481 7.22 -28.58 -5.09
C GLU A 481 7.73 -27.91 -3.80
N ASP A 482 7.47 -28.60 -2.67
CA ASP A 482 7.71 -28.17 -1.27
C ASP A 482 9.16 -27.81 -0.91
N VAL A 483 10.14 -28.16 -1.74
CA VAL A 483 11.57 -27.98 -1.43
C VAL A 483 12.06 -26.55 -1.70
N TYR A 484 11.43 -25.83 -2.63
CA TYR A 484 11.90 -24.51 -3.06
C TYR A 484 11.37 -23.36 -2.20
N ILE A 485 10.23 -23.54 -1.57
CA ILE A 485 9.57 -22.54 -0.72
C ILE A 485 10.31 -22.27 0.61
N SER A 486 11.27 -23.12 0.99
CA SER A 486 12.11 -22.97 2.19
C SER A 486 13.56 -22.60 1.86
N THR A 487 13.89 -22.39 0.58
CA THR A 487 15.26 -22.05 0.16
C THR A 487 15.60 -20.62 0.56
N TRP A 488 16.70 -20.46 1.30
CA TRP A 488 17.21 -19.15 1.70
C TRP A 488 17.90 -18.39 0.56
N PRO A 489 17.86 -17.05 0.57
CA PRO A 489 18.62 -16.26 -0.38
C PRO A 489 20.13 -16.49 -0.25
N GLY A 490 20.79 -16.59 -1.41
CA GLY A 490 22.25 -16.63 -1.52
C GLY A 490 22.89 -15.27 -1.18
N SER A 491 24.23 -15.23 -1.07
CA SER A 491 24.93 -13.98 -0.71
C SER A 491 24.75 -12.88 -1.74
N ASP A 492 24.60 -13.23 -3.03
CA ASP A 492 24.36 -12.25 -4.09
C ASP A 492 22.97 -11.62 -3.95
N ALA A 493 21.95 -12.41 -3.61
CA ALA A 493 20.60 -11.91 -3.34
C ALA A 493 20.57 -10.99 -2.10
N TRP A 494 21.22 -11.38 -1.00
CA TRP A 494 21.36 -10.51 0.17
C TRP A 494 22.12 -9.22 -0.15
N ARG A 495 23.17 -9.30 -0.97
CA ARG A 495 23.95 -8.13 -1.40
C ARG A 495 23.12 -7.18 -2.24
N GLU A 496 22.26 -7.70 -3.11
CA GLU A 496 21.37 -6.94 -3.99
C GLU A 496 20.21 -6.30 -3.22
N ALA A 497 19.68 -6.96 -2.19
CA ALA A 497 18.48 -6.55 -1.47
C ALA A 497 18.39 -5.06 -1.06
N PRO A 498 19.46 -4.44 -0.51
CA PRO A 498 19.48 -3.01 -0.20
C PRO A 498 19.12 -2.05 -1.34
N LEU A 499 19.35 -2.43 -2.60
CA LEU A 499 19.04 -1.60 -3.77
C LEU A 499 17.53 -1.44 -3.96
N TYR A 500 16.76 -2.49 -3.71
CA TYR A 500 15.32 -2.54 -3.96
C TYR A 500 14.50 -2.38 -2.67
N ARG A 501 14.97 -1.50 -1.76
CA ARG A 501 14.25 -1.17 -0.53
C ARG A 501 13.11 -0.19 -0.79
N SER A 502 11.91 -0.56 -0.35
CA SER A 502 10.78 0.35 -0.28
C SER A 502 11.01 1.45 0.77
N ALA A 503 10.29 2.56 0.62
CA ALA A 503 10.34 3.67 1.57
C ALA A 503 9.76 3.26 2.93
N ILE A 504 10.12 3.97 4.00
CA ILE A 504 9.66 3.63 5.35
C ILE A 504 8.14 3.80 5.52
N GLU A 505 7.53 4.64 4.68
CA GLU A 505 6.09 4.83 4.58
C GLU A 505 5.36 3.57 4.12
N THR A 506 6.06 2.65 3.45
CA THR A 506 5.57 1.32 3.08
C THR A 506 5.46 0.40 4.29
N LYS A 507 6.23 0.67 5.36
CA LYS A 507 6.15 -0.10 6.59
C LYS A 507 4.82 0.20 7.29
N VAL A 508 3.83 -0.64 7.03
CA VAL A 508 2.57 -0.64 7.77
C VAL A 508 2.76 -1.60 8.94
N THR A 509 2.99 -1.10 10.16
CA THR A 509 3.11 -1.97 11.36
C THR A 509 1.82 -2.09 12.14
N ASP A 510 0.95 -1.09 12.01
CA ASP A 510 -0.09 -0.87 13.01
C ASP A 510 -1.51 -0.88 12.43
N TYR A 511 -1.68 -0.98 11.11
CA TYR A 511 -3.01 -0.93 10.51
C TYR A 511 -3.19 -1.66 9.17
N VAL A 512 -4.43 -1.83 8.74
CA VAL A 512 -4.86 -2.34 7.42
C VAL A 512 -5.81 -1.35 6.77
N HIS A 513 -5.79 -1.25 5.44
CA HIS A 513 -6.78 -0.46 4.72
C HIS A 513 -7.89 -1.35 4.19
N ILE A 514 -9.11 -1.11 4.67
CA ILE A 514 -10.33 -1.78 4.22
C ILE A 514 -11.12 -0.82 3.34
N VAL A 515 -11.49 -1.30 2.16
CA VAL A 515 -12.32 -0.55 1.20
C VAL A 515 -13.77 -0.63 1.63
N LEU A 516 -14.33 0.50 2.09
CA LEU A 516 -15.70 0.57 2.64
C LEU A 516 -16.55 1.65 1.97
N LYS A 517 -15.91 2.68 1.40
CA LYS A 517 -16.62 3.83 0.86
C LYS A 517 -15.93 4.46 -0.34
N ASP A 518 -16.64 5.38 -0.96
CA ASP A 518 -16.21 6.13 -2.13
C ASP A 518 -14.86 6.83 -1.98
N ASP A 519 -14.51 7.31 -0.80
CA ASP A 519 -13.19 7.93 -0.56
C ASP A 519 -12.04 6.92 -0.73
N ASP A 520 -12.26 5.64 -0.41
CA ASP A 520 -11.28 4.57 -0.61
C ASP A 520 -11.08 4.31 -2.12
N ILE A 521 -12.17 4.33 -2.90
CA ILE A 521 -12.14 4.19 -4.36
C ILE A 521 -11.33 5.32 -5.00
N GLU A 522 -11.61 6.57 -4.64
CA GLU A 522 -10.87 7.72 -5.16
C GLU A 522 -9.39 7.67 -4.73
N PHE A 523 -9.10 7.15 -3.55
CA PHE A 523 -7.73 6.95 -3.08
C PHE A 523 -6.99 5.89 -3.90
N ILE A 524 -7.60 4.73 -4.18
CA ILE A 524 -7.04 3.72 -5.10
C ILE A 524 -6.76 4.35 -6.46
N LYS A 525 -7.73 5.06 -7.05
CA LYS A 525 -7.54 5.74 -8.34
C LYS A 525 -6.37 6.73 -8.31
N SER A 526 -6.18 7.43 -7.20
CA SER A 526 -5.07 8.36 -7.02
C SER A 526 -3.70 7.70 -6.90
N LEU A 527 -3.64 6.47 -6.37
CA LEU A 527 -2.41 5.67 -6.34
C LEU A 527 -2.06 5.19 -7.76
N ILE A 528 -3.03 4.61 -8.46
CA ILE A 528 -2.84 4.14 -9.84
C ILE A 528 -2.44 5.30 -10.76
N ALA A 529 -3.07 6.47 -10.63
CA ALA A 529 -2.71 7.69 -11.37
C ALA A 529 -1.27 8.19 -11.11
N GLN A 530 -0.67 7.78 -10.00
CA GLN A 530 0.73 8.06 -9.66
C GLN A 530 1.66 6.89 -10.01
N HIS A 531 1.20 5.94 -10.83
CA HIS A 531 1.95 4.73 -11.20
C HIS A 531 2.30 3.86 -9.99
N ILE A 532 1.40 3.77 -9.01
CA ILE A 532 1.53 2.88 -7.85
C ILE A 532 0.44 1.81 -7.95
N PRO A 533 0.78 0.58 -8.39
CA PRO A 533 -0.13 -0.56 -8.34
C PRO A 533 -0.60 -0.85 -6.92
N VAL A 534 -1.83 -1.34 -6.77
CA VAL A 534 -2.46 -1.59 -5.46
C VAL A 534 -2.73 -3.08 -5.33
N THR A 535 -2.11 -3.71 -4.33
CA THR A 535 -2.41 -5.09 -3.97
C THR A 535 -3.77 -5.15 -3.29
N VAL A 536 -4.59 -6.13 -3.66
CA VAL A 536 -5.99 -6.26 -3.21
C VAL A 536 -6.33 -7.72 -2.89
N SER A 537 -7.07 -7.93 -1.81
CA SER A 537 -7.59 -9.25 -1.44
C SER A 537 -8.78 -9.62 -2.31
N VAL A 538 -8.80 -10.87 -2.77
CA VAL A 538 -9.89 -11.44 -3.56
C VAL A 538 -10.22 -12.85 -3.08
N ASP A 539 -11.39 -13.35 -3.49
CA ASP A 539 -11.81 -14.73 -3.29
C ASP A 539 -11.61 -15.54 -4.57
N ALA A 540 -10.56 -16.37 -4.56
CA ALA A 540 -10.21 -17.21 -5.69
C ALA A 540 -11.30 -18.25 -6.03
N THR A 541 -12.18 -18.61 -5.09
CA THR A 541 -13.28 -19.54 -5.41
C THR A 541 -14.29 -18.94 -6.38
N LYS A 542 -14.32 -17.60 -6.50
CA LYS A 542 -15.22 -16.84 -7.38
C LYS A 542 -14.71 -16.69 -8.81
N TYR A 543 -13.51 -17.16 -9.16
CA TYR A 543 -13.08 -17.16 -10.57
C TYR A 543 -14.05 -17.98 -11.45
N SER A 544 -14.60 -19.07 -10.91
CA SER A 544 -15.67 -19.84 -11.56
C SER A 544 -17.00 -19.10 -11.79
N MET A 545 -17.14 -17.90 -11.24
CA MET A 545 -18.35 -17.07 -11.30
C MET A 545 -18.16 -15.83 -12.17
N LEU A 546 -17.00 -15.65 -12.82
CA LEU A 546 -16.76 -14.56 -13.77
C LEU A 546 -17.87 -14.54 -14.83
N SER A 547 -18.36 -13.35 -15.17
CA SER A 547 -19.19 -13.18 -16.36
C SER A 547 -18.30 -12.99 -17.59
N GLU A 548 -18.92 -12.74 -18.76
CA GLU A 548 -18.22 -12.34 -19.98
C GLU A 548 -17.26 -11.17 -19.71
N HIS A 549 -16.13 -11.13 -20.43
CA HIS A 549 -15.04 -10.16 -20.24
C HIS A 549 -14.41 -10.18 -18.85
N ASP A 550 -14.50 -11.31 -18.15
CA ASP A 550 -13.91 -11.57 -16.84
C ASP A 550 -14.29 -10.55 -15.78
N LEU A 551 -15.59 -10.24 -15.72
CA LEU A 551 -16.12 -9.25 -14.80
C LEU A 551 -16.71 -9.88 -13.52
N TRP A 552 -16.30 -9.31 -12.39
CA TRP A 552 -16.97 -9.43 -11.10
C TRP A 552 -17.82 -8.19 -10.79
N ASP A 553 -19.11 -8.41 -10.62
CA ASP A 553 -20.08 -7.43 -10.13
C ASP A 553 -20.80 -7.95 -8.88
N VAL A 554 -21.68 -7.14 -8.30
CA VAL A 554 -22.41 -7.50 -7.07
C VAL A 554 -23.33 -8.71 -7.21
N SER A 555 -23.63 -9.16 -8.43
CA SER A 555 -24.51 -10.31 -8.69
C SER A 555 -23.77 -11.64 -8.69
N ASN A 556 -22.49 -11.66 -9.05
CA ASN A 556 -21.67 -12.88 -9.11
C ASN A 556 -20.52 -12.89 -8.08
N TYR A 557 -20.18 -11.75 -7.50
CA TYR A 557 -19.11 -11.58 -6.51
C TYR A 557 -19.66 -11.07 -5.17
N SER A 558 -20.24 -11.99 -4.40
CA SER A 558 -20.78 -11.74 -3.07
C SER A 558 -20.46 -12.88 -2.11
N ASN A 559 -20.53 -12.64 -0.79
CA ASN A 559 -20.17 -13.60 0.26
C ASN A 559 -18.77 -14.20 -0.02
N VAL A 560 -17.78 -13.32 -0.02
CA VAL A 560 -16.40 -13.62 -0.40
C VAL A 560 -15.61 -14.15 0.78
N VAL A 561 -14.67 -15.03 0.50
CA VAL A 561 -13.64 -15.50 1.43
C VAL A 561 -12.29 -15.04 0.90
N HIS A 562 -11.71 -14.00 1.49
CA HIS A 562 -10.46 -13.37 1.06
C HIS A 562 -9.26 -14.33 1.25
N ASN A 563 -8.95 -15.15 0.24
CA ASN A 563 -7.91 -16.18 0.28
C ASN A 563 -6.79 -15.99 -0.76
N HIS A 564 -6.92 -14.99 -1.64
CA HIS A 564 -5.98 -14.76 -2.72
C HIS A 564 -5.69 -13.26 -2.88
N ALA A 565 -4.59 -12.93 -3.57
CA ALA A 565 -4.12 -11.56 -3.72
C ALA A 565 -3.89 -11.24 -5.20
N ASN A 566 -4.60 -10.23 -5.70
CA ASN A 566 -4.39 -9.68 -7.03
C ASN A 566 -3.76 -8.29 -6.96
N THR A 567 -3.38 -7.73 -8.11
CA THR A 567 -2.85 -6.37 -8.21
C THR A 567 -3.74 -5.51 -9.09
N ILE A 568 -4.37 -4.47 -8.53
CA ILE A 568 -5.05 -3.44 -9.31
C ILE A 568 -3.99 -2.66 -10.11
N VAL A 569 -4.16 -2.66 -11.42
CA VAL A 569 -3.21 -2.09 -12.38
C VAL A 569 -3.88 -1.08 -13.31
N GLY A 570 -5.17 -0.81 -13.14
CA GLY A 570 -5.85 0.10 -14.03
C GLY A 570 -7.32 0.23 -13.70
N TYR A 571 -7.96 1.13 -14.40
CA TYR A 571 -9.40 1.32 -14.32
C TYR A 571 -9.94 2.01 -15.57
N VAL A 572 -11.20 1.74 -15.91
CA VAL A 572 -11.91 2.36 -17.04
C VAL A 572 -13.32 2.77 -16.63
N PRO A 573 -13.89 3.84 -17.20
CA PRO A 573 -15.28 4.17 -16.94
C PRO A 573 -16.17 3.07 -17.50
N TYR A 574 -17.31 2.79 -16.86
CA TYR A 574 -18.29 1.80 -17.30
C TYR A 574 -18.63 1.92 -18.79
N SER A 575 -18.73 3.14 -19.31
CA SER A 575 -19.06 3.41 -20.71
C SER A 575 -18.01 2.94 -21.73
N GLU A 576 -16.79 2.62 -21.28
CA GLU A 576 -15.73 2.07 -22.10
C GLU A 576 -15.51 0.57 -21.86
N PHE A 577 -16.18 -0.02 -20.88
CA PHE A 577 -16.10 -1.46 -20.67
C PHE A 577 -16.90 -2.17 -21.79
N PRO A 578 -16.38 -3.28 -22.35
CA PRO A 578 -17.12 -4.04 -23.36
C PRO A 578 -18.52 -4.44 -22.88
N GLU A 579 -19.51 -4.34 -23.78
CA GLU A 579 -20.90 -4.78 -23.50
C GLU A 579 -21.04 -6.30 -23.42
#